data_AF-A0A2M8CDK1-F1
#
_entry.id   AF-A0A2M8CDK1-F1
#
_cell.length_a   1.000
_cell.length_b   1.000
_cell.length_c   1.000
_cell.angle_alpha   90.00
_cell.angle_beta   90.00
_cell.angle_gamma   90.00
#
_symmetry.space_group_name_H-M   'P 1'
#
loop_
_entity.id
_entity.type
_entity.pdbx_description
1 polymer ?
#
loop_
_entity_poly.entity_id
_entity_poly.type
_entity_poly.pdbx_seq_one_letter_code
_entity_poly.pdbx_strand_id
1 'polypeptide(L)'
;MKEIRVLSPVGMLGYGFPAESFQKGLEKKPHVIAADAGSTDAGPHKLGAGVGIVSKEATKKDLTLMLTAGYEHKIPVIIGSAGGSGAEVHLNWTLKIVKEIAKEKNLHFKMALIHAEVEKAYLKKKLAQGKIKPLGPVPELTAKDIEEATRIVAVMGVHSHIKALEMGAEVIIAGRSNDPAMFAALPIKEGYDPGLALHLGKILECGAMASTPGTTSDCMMGYLREDYFIVEPT
;
A
#
# COMPACT_ATOMS: atom_id res chain seq x y z
N MET A 1 -22.46 -0.43 -17.54
CA MET A 1 -22.62 -0.66 -16.09
C MET A 1 -21.62 0.22 -15.36
N LYS A 2 -21.99 0.74 -14.19
CA LYS A 2 -21.03 1.46 -13.32
C LYS A 2 -20.07 0.40 -12.75
N GLU A 3 -18.77 0.56 -12.99
CA GLU A 3 -17.75 -0.32 -12.41
C GLU A 3 -16.52 0.49 -12.00
N ILE A 4 -15.77 -0.03 -11.02
CA ILE A 4 -14.46 0.48 -10.68
C ILE A 4 -13.39 -0.60 -10.86
N ARG A 5 -12.27 -0.19 -11.43
CA ARG A 5 -11.22 -1.09 -11.91
C ARG A 5 -9.93 -0.82 -11.14
N VAL A 6 -9.38 -1.86 -10.51
CA VAL A 6 -8.19 -1.78 -9.66
C VAL A 6 -7.14 -2.71 -10.26
N LEU A 7 -6.01 -2.14 -10.68
CA LEU A 7 -4.86 -2.93 -11.13
C LEU A 7 -3.90 -3.14 -9.95
N SER A 8 -3.63 -4.41 -9.63
CA SER A 8 -2.62 -4.85 -8.69
C SER A 8 -1.42 -5.41 -9.46
N PRO A 9 -0.30 -4.68 -9.56
CA PRO A 9 0.82 -5.14 -10.38
C PRO A 9 1.55 -6.32 -9.76
N VAL A 10 1.57 -6.42 -8.43
CA VAL A 10 2.44 -7.34 -7.71
C VAL A 10 1.92 -7.59 -6.30
N GLY A 11 2.19 -8.79 -5.77
CA GLY A 11 1.83 -9.13 -4.39
C GLY A 11 2.70 -8.45 -3.32
N MET A 12 3.87 -7.92 -3.70
CA MET A 12 4.71 -7.09 -2.85
C MET A 12 5.60 -6.21 -3.71
N LEU A 13 5.59 -4.90 -3.44
CA LEU A 13 6.42 -3.95 -4.18
C LEU A 13 7.91 -4.35 -4.13
N GLY A 14 8.52 -4.52 -5.30
CA GLY A 14 9.91 -4.92 -5.48
C GLY A 14 10.12 -6.42 -5.67
N TYR A 15 9.06 -7.24 -5.74
CA TYR A 15 9.18 -8.64 -6.19
C TYR A 15 9.25 -8.76 -7.72
N GLY A 16 8.87 -7.72 -8.45
CA GLY A 16 8.87 -7.71 -9.90
C GLY A 16 7.63 -8.37 -10.49
N PHE A 17 7.21 -7.81 -11.63
CA PHE A 17 6.11 -8.32 -12.43
C PHE A 17 6.45 -8.22 -13.93
N PRO A 18 5.89 -9.09 -14.80
CA PRO A 18 6.11 -9.02 -16.23
C PRO A 18 5.53 -7.73 -16.81
N ALA A 19 6.33 -7.02 -17.62
CA ALA A 19 5.88 -5.80 -18.29
C ALA A 19 4.69 -6.07 -19.23
N GLU A 20 4.63 -7.25 -19.86
CA GLU A 20 3.51 -7.66 -20.71
C GLU A 20 2.20 -7.80 -19.92
N SER A 21 2.26 -8.45 -18.75
CA SER A 21 1.12 -8.60 -17.85
C SER A 21 0.59 -7.23 -17.41
N PHE A 22 1.50 -6.35 -17.00
CA PHE A 22 1.15 -4.98 -16.62
C PHE A 22 0.53 -4.19 -17.78
N GLN A 23 1.08 -4.32 -19.00
CA GLN A 23 0.54 -3.66 -20.19
C GLN A 23 -0.88 -4.14 -20.52
N LYS A 24 -1.15 -5.45 -20.44
CA LYS A 24 -2.51 -6.01 -20.61
C LYS A 24 -3.47 -5.49 -19.55
N GLY A 25 -3.00 -5.32 -18.32
CA GLY A 25 -3.74 -4.63 -17.26
C GLY A 25 -4.08 -3.19 -17.60
N LEU A 26 -3.13 -2.42 -18.14
CA LEU A 26 -3.35 -1.03 -18.55
C LEU A 26 -4.33 -0.90 -19.73
N GLU A 27 -4.31 -1.83 -20.68
CA GLU A 27 -5.27 -1.87 -21.81
C GLU A 27 -6.72 -1.97 -21.34
N LYS A 28 -6.95 -2.57 -20.16
CA LYS A 28 -8.27 -2.64 -19.50
C LYS A 28 -8.66 -1.33 -18.79
N LYS A 29 -7.85 -0.27 -18.89
CA LYS A 29 -8.07 1.11 -18.40
C LYS A 29 -8.43 1.18 -16.91
N PRO A 30 -7.52 0.75 -16.00
CA PRO A 30 -7.80 0.77 -14.57
C PRO A 30 -8.05 2.19 -14.06
N HIS A 31 -8.83 2.32 -13.00
CA HIS A 31 -9.10 3.60 -12.34
C HIS A 31 -8.11 3.89 -11.20
N VAL A 32 -7.40 2.88 -10.72
CA VAL A 32 -6.31 3.00 -9.75
C VAL A 32 -5.29 1.88 -9.97
N ILE A 33 -4.02 2.21 -9.78
CA ILE A 33 -2.93 1.24 -9.67
C ILE A 33 -2.53 1.22 -8.21
N ALA A 34 -2.57 0.06 -7.57
CA ALA A 34 -2.23 -0.06 -6.16
C ALA A 34 -1.31 -1.24 -5.89
N ALA A 35 -0.41 -1.10 -4.92
CA ALA A 35 0.43 -2.18 -4.44
C ALA A 35 0.68 -2.01 -2.94
N ASP A 36 0.73 -3.12 -2.21
CA ASP A 36 1.28 -3.11 -0.87
C ASP A 36 2.78 -3.44 -0.92
N ALA A 37 3.52 -2.87 0.01
CA ALA A 37 4.93 -3.20 0.22
C ALA A 37 5.13 -3.89 1.58
N GLY A 38 4.05 -4.22 2.30
CA GLY A 38 4.07 -4.65 3.69
C GLY A 38 4.33 -6.14 3.87
N SER A 39 5.07 -6.49 4.93
CA SER A 39 5.11 -7.86 5.45
C SER A 39 5.56 -7.83 6.91
N THR A 40 5.20 -8.86 7.66
CA THR A 40 5.74 -9.16 9.00
C THR A 40 6.58 -10.43 9.04
N ASP A 41 6.65 -11.17 7.93
CA ASP A 41 7.22 -12.52 7.88
C ASP A 41 8.74 -12.52 8.10
N ALA A 42 9.39 -11.40 7.77
CA ALA A 42 10.82 -11.18 8.03
C ALA A 42 11.16 -10.92 9.51
N GLY A 43 10.16 -10.95 10.40
CA GLY A 43 10.31 -10.68 11.83
C GLY A 43 10.67 -9.22 12.14
N PRO A 44 11.15 -8.94 13.37
CA PRO A 44 11.34 -7.57 13.86
C PRO A 44 12.55 -6.85 13.26
N HIS A 45 13.47 -7.57 12.61
CA HIS A 45 14.75 -7.02 12.15
C HIS A 45 14.57 -5.81 11.22
N LYS A 46 13.67 -5.89 10.24
CA LYS A 46 13.49 -4.84 9.22
C LYS A 46 13.02 -3.54 9.84
N LEU A 47 12.04 -3.62 10.74
CA LEU A 47 11.54 -2.48 11.50
C LEU A 47 12.62 -1.90 12.43
N GLY A 48 13.28 -2.76 13.21
CA GLY A 48 14.28 -2.35 14.21
C GLY A 48 15.52 -1.71 13.57
N ALA A 49 16.06 -2.31 12.51
CA ALA A 49 17.22 -1.78 11.78
C ALA A 49 16.85 -0.62 10.86
N GLY A 50 15.57 -0.43 10.52
CA GLY A 50 15.11 0.62 9.62
C GLY A 50 15.52 0.39 8.17
N VAL A 51 15.51 -0.86 7.72
CA VAL A 51 15.96 -1.27 6.38
C VAL A 51 14.81 -1.89 5.58
N GLY A 52 14.84 -1.69 4.27
CA GLY A 52 13.87 -2.28 3.36
C GLY A 52 13.87 -3.82 3.38
N ILE A 53 12.73 -4.42 3.06
CA ILE A 53 12.63 -5.88 2.86
C ILE A 53 13.39 -6.29 1.59
N VAL A 54 13.16 -5.54 0.50
CA VAL A 54 13.76 -5.73 -0.83
C VAL A 54 14.83 -4.67 -1.12
N SER A 55 15.60 -4.88 -2.19
CA SER A 55 16.64 -3.92 -2.61
C SER A 55 16.04 -2.62 -3.19
N LYS A 56 16.87 -1.57 -3.22
CA LYS A 56 16.51 -0.29 -3.84
C LYS A 56 16.24 -0.49 -5.33
N GLU A 57 17.05 -1.29 -6.00
CA GLU A 57 17.01 -1.54 -7.44
C GLU A 57 15.69 -2.22 -7.83
N ALA A 58 15.27 -3.23 -7.07
CA ALA A 58 14.02 -3.94 -7.33
C ALA A 58 12.80 -3.04 -7.07
N THR A 59 12.80 -2.30 -5.95
CA THR A 59 11.75 -1.32 -5.64
C THR A 59 11.66 -0.24 -6.73
N LYS A 60 12.81 0.28 -7.18
CA LYS A 60 12.89 1.31 -8.22
C LYS A 60 12.37 0.79 -9.55
N LYS A 61 12.68 -0.45 -9.92
CA LYS A 61 12.18 -1.09 -11.15
C LYS A 61 10.64 -1.08 -11.18
N ASP A 62 10.01 -1.58 -10.13
CA ASP A 62 8.55 -1.69 -10.05
C ASP A 62 7.88 -0.31 -10.00
N LEU A 63 8.37 0.58 -9.13
CA LEU A 63 7.86 1.96 -9.05
C LEU A 63 8.02 2.72 -10.37
N THR A 64 9.08 2.48 -11.13
CA THR A 64 9.28 3.16 -12.42
C THR A 64 8.15 2.84 -13.38
N LEU A 65 7.74 1.56 -13.47
CA LEU A 65 6.63 1.14 -14.33
C LEU A 65 5.30 1.73 -13.84
N MET A 66 5.02 1.62 -12.54
CA MET A 66 3.78 2.10 -11.95
C MET A 66 3.61 3.62 -12.08
N LEU A 67 4.64 4.41 -11.74
CA LEU A 67 4.60 5.87 -11.76
C LEU A 67 4.55 6.42 -13.19
N THR A 68 5.28 5.80 -14.12
CA THR A 68 5.24 6.21 -15.54
C THR A 68 3.83 6.00 -16.10
N ALA A 69 3.25 4.81 -15.90
CA ALA A 69 1.89 4.51 -16.37
C ALA A 69 0.84 5.39 -15.68
N GLY A 70 0.95 5.60 -14.36
CA GLY A 70 0.05 6.48 -13.61
C GLY A 70 0.06 7.91 -14.14
N TYR A 71 1.24 8.44 -14.45
CA TYR A 71 1.39 9.77 -15.04
C TYR A 71 0.83 9.87 -16.46
N GLU A 72 1.21 8.94 -17.35
CA GLU A 72 0.80 8.95 -18.77
C GLU A 72 -0.71 8.78 -18.94
N HIS A 73 -1.32 7.89 -18.14
CA HIS A 73 -2.74 7.57 -18.23
C HIS A 73 -3.62 8.36 -17.25
N LYS A 74 -3.03 9.23 -16.40
CA LYS A 74 -3.72 9.99 -15.34
C LYS A 74 -4.46 9.07 -14.37
N ILE A 75 -3.80 7.98 -13.96
CA ILE A 75 -4.32 6.99 -13.02
C ILE A 75 -3.60 7.17 -11.67
N PRO A 76 -4.34 7.33 -10.56
CA PRO A 76 -3.71 7.43 -9.25
C PRO A 76 -2.93 6.15 -8.90
N VAL A 77 -1.75 6.34 -8.32
CA VAL A 77 -0.85 5.26 -7.87
C VAL A 77 -0.79 5.28 -6.34
N ILE A 78 -1.15 4.17 -5.70
CA ILE A 78 -1.21 4.06 -4.23
C ILE A 78 -0.29 2.95 -3.75
N ILE A 79 0.67 3.30 -2.89
CA ILE A 79 1.61 2.38 -2.26
C ILE A 79 1.34 2.34 -0.76
N GLY A 80 0.98 1.16 -0.24
CA GLY A 80 0.89 0.89 1.19
C GLY A 80 2.20 0.40 1.78
N SER A 81 2.35 0.54 3.09
CA SER A 81 3.41 -0.08 3.90
C SER A 81 4.82 0.12 3.37
N ALA A 82 5.14 1.37 2.99
CA ALA A 82 6.40 1.75 2.36
C ALA A 82 7.63 1.08 3.00
N GLY A 83 8.47 0.47 2.17
CA GLY A 83 9.71 -0.20 2.56
C GLY A 83 9.53 -1.42 3.48
N GLY A 84 8.36 -2.05 3.52
CA GLY A 84 8.13 -3.26 4.33
C GLY A 84 7.44 -2.99 5.66
N SER A 85 8.11 -2.19 6.48
CA SER A 85 7.64 -1.95 7.85
C SER A 85 6.84 -0.66 7.98
N GLY A 86 6.96 0.27 7.03
CA GLY A 86 6.14 1.48 7.00
C GLY A 86 6.43 2.52 8.10
N ALA A 87 7.55 2.40 8.80
CA ALA A 87 8.03 3.43 9.73
C ALA A 87 8.59 4.66 8.98
N GLU A 88 8.90 5.74 9.69
CA GLU A 88 9.34 7.01 9.11
C GLU A 88 10.59 6.85 8.23
N VAL A 89 11.56 6.04 8.68
CA VAL A 89 12.78 5.74 7.90
C VAL A 89 12.47 5.01 6.58
N HIS A 90 11.46 4.13 6.58
CA HIS A 90 11.06 3.36 5.41
C HIS A 90 10.28 4.22 4.42
N LEU A 91 9.35 5.04 4.94
CA LEU A 91 8.60 6.01 4.16
C LEU A 91 9.53 7.00 3.46
N ASN A 92 10.50 7.57 4.19
CA ASN A 92 11.50 8.47 3.62
C ASN A 92 12.44 7.78 2.63
N TRP A 93 12.76 6.50 2.84
CA TRP A 93 13.53 5.72 1.88
C TRP A 93 12.77 5.52 0.56
N THR A 94 11.50 5.11 0.62
CA THR A 94 10.65 4.98 -0.58
C THR A 94 10.45 6.33 -1.28
N LEU A 95 10.22 7.41 -0.52
CA LEU A 95 10.12 8.78 -1.05
C LEU A 95 11.35 9.19 -1.86
N LYS A 96 12.56 8.87 -1.39
CA LYS A 96 13.80 9.16 -2.13
C LYS A 96 13.81 8.46 -3.48
N ILE A 97 13.38 7.20 -3.53
CA ILE A 97 13.29 6.42 -4.78
C ILE A 97 12.25 7.04 -5.73
N VAL A 98 11.07 7.41 -5.22
CA VAL A 98 10.03 8.07 -6.02
C VAL A 98 10.53 9.40 -6.60
N LYS A 99 11.22 10.22 -5.80
CA LYS A 99 11.80 11.49 -6.27
C LYS A 99 12.90 11.28 -7.32
N GLU A 100 13.72 10.25 -7.16
CA GLU A 100 14.74 9.87 -8.14
C GLU A 100 14.10 9.51 -9.48
N ILE A 101 13.07 8.64 -9.48
CA ILE A 101 12.32 8.26 -10.68
C ILE A 101 11.65 9.49 -11.32
N ALA A 102 10.97 10.31 -10.52
CA ALA A 102 10.28 11.49 -11.03
C ALA A 102 11.25 12.47 -11.72
N LYS A 103 12.45 12.63 -11.19
CA LYS A 103 13.52 13.43 -11.81
C LYS A 103 14.03 12.79 -13.11
N GLU A 104 14.32 11.50 -13.10
CA GLU A 104 14.86 10.77 -14.26
C GLU A 104 13.88 10.70 -15.43
N LYS A 105 12.59 10.58 -15.13
CA LYS A 105 11.51 10.43 -16.11
C LYS A 105 10.75 11.75 -16.39
N ASN A 106 11.16 12.84 -15.75
CA ASN A 106 10.52 14.15 -15.84
C ASN A 106 8.99 14.08 -15.55
N LEU A 107 8.62 13.38 -14.49
CA LEU A 107 7.23 13.21 -14.06
C LEU A 107 6.84 14.33 -13.10
N HIS A 108 5.61 14.85 -13.27
CA HIS A 108 5.05 15.89 -12.43
C HIS A 108 3.68 15.46 -11.92
N PHE A 109 3.54 15.27 -10.62
CA PHE A 109 2.30 14.82 -10.00
C PHE A 109 2.16 15.38 -8.60
N LYS A 110 0.91 15.54 -8.14
CA LYS A 110 0.61 15.84 -6.75
C LYS A 110 0.75 14.58 -5.91
N MET A 111 1.71 14.58 -4.98
CA MET A 111 1.97 13.44 -4.12
C MET A 111 1.52 13.70 -2.68
N ALA A 112 0.93 12.68 -2.04
CA ALA A 112 0.67 12.65 -0.61
C ALA A 112 1.58 11.64 0.10
N LEU A 113 2.05 12.02 1.29
CA LEU A 113 2.78 11.15 2.21
C LEU A 113 1.93 10.93 3.45
N ILE A 114 1.74 9.68 3.83
CA ILE A 114 0.94 9.32 5.01
C ILE A 114 1.84 8.65 6.03
N HIS A 115 2.11 9.36 7.13
CA HIS A 115 3.00 8.89 8.18
C HIS A 115 2.30 7.90 9.11
N ALA A 116 3.03 6.87 9.54
CA ALA A 116 2.51 5.82 10.42
C ALA A 116 3.31 5.65 11.72
N GLU A 117 4.48 6.28 11.84
CA GLU A 117 5.28 6.22 13.06
C GLU A 117 4.68 7.13 14.14
N VAL A 118 4.52 6.58 15.34
CA VAL A 118 3.83 7.23 16.45
C VAL A 118 4.82 7.64 17.52
N GLU A 119 4.72 8.89 17.96
CA GLU A 119 5.56 9.41 19.03
C GLU A 119 5.31 8.69 20.35
N LYS A 120 6.40 8.29 21.02
CA LYS A 120 6.35 7.68 22.37
C LYS A 120 5.57 8.54 23.36
N ALA A 121 5.76 9.86 23.32
CA ALA A 121 5.09 10.80 24.21
C ALA A 121 3.57 10.78 24.05
N TYR A 122 3.09 10.72 22.79
CA TYR A 122 1.68 10.58 22.48
C TYR A 122 1.13 9.27 23.04
N LEU A 123 1.82 8.14 22.83
CA LEU A 123 1.37 6.83 23.33
C LEU A 123 1.38 6.75 24.85
N LYS A 124 2.41 7.25 25.54
CA LYS A 124 2.44 7.31 27.01
C LYS A 124 1.24 8.08 27.55
N LYS A 125 0.90 9.22 26.93
CA LYS A 125 -0.28 10.00 27.31
C LYS A 125 -1.58 9.20 27.10
N LYS A 126 -1.73 8.46 26.01
CA LYS A 126 -2.92 7.63 25.75
C LYS A 126 -3.00 6.43 26.70
N LEU A 127 -1.86 5.82 27.04
CA LEU A 127 -1.79 4.73 28.00
C LEU A 127 -2.22 5.20 29.40
N ALA A 128 -1.67 6.32 29.89
CA ALA A 128 -2.04 6.90 31.18
C ALA A 128 -3.53 7.30 31.26
N GLN A 129 -4.17 7.57 30.11
CA GLN A 129 -5.60 7.86 30.01
C GLN A 129 -6.49 6.60 29.91
N GLY A 130 -5.92 5.40 29.94
CA GLY A 130 -6.68 4.15 29.76
C GLY A 130 -7.30 3.99 28.37
N LYS A 131 -6.74 4.66 27.35
CA LYS A 131 -7.26 4.66 25.97
C LYS A 131 -6.66 3.57 25.07
N ILE A 132 -5.75 2.76 25.61
CA ILE A 132 -5.12 1.66 24.88
C ILE A 132 -5.63 0.36 25.48
N LYS A 133 -6.02 -0.57 24.61
CA LYS A 133 -6.46 -1.91 24.98
C LYS A 133 -5.78 -2.92 24.05
N PRO A 134 -5.48 -4.12 24.52
CA PRO A 134 -4.93 -5.18 23.69
C PRO A 134 -5.95 -5.57 22.62
N LEU A 135 -5.44 -5.88 21.43
CA LEU A 135 -6.24 -6.40 20.32
C LEU A 135 -5.92 -7.89 20.16
N GLY A 136 -6.80 -8.75 20.69
CA GLY A 136 -6.62 -10.20 20.68
C GLY A 136 -5.79 -10.73 21.87
N PRO A 137 -5.18 -11.93 21.75
CA PRO A 137 -4.49 -12.61 22.85
C PRO A 137 -3.07 -12.09 23.06
N VAL A 138 -2.92 -10.77 23.22
CA VAL A 138 -1.63 -10.11 23.47
C VAL A 138 -1.60 -9.47 24.86
N PRO A 139 -0.42 -9.35 25.50
CA PRO A 139 -0.30 -8.67 26.78
C PRO A 139 -0.75 -7.20 26.72
N GLU A 140 -1.15 -6.68 27.88
CA GLU A 140 -1.38 -5.25 28.06
C GLU A 140 -0.09 -4.46 27.76
N LEU A 141 -0.23 -3.33 27.06
CA LEU A 141 0.89 -2.44 26.77
C LEU A 141 1.32 -1.73 28.05
N THR A 142 2.61 -1.78 28.38
CA THR A 142 3.18 -1.08 29.52
C THR A 142 3.94 0.18 29.10
N ALA A 143 4.17 1.09 30.06
CA ALA A 143 5.02 2.26 29.83
C ALA A 143 6.47 1.86 29.49
N LYS A 144 6.93 0.70 30.01
CA LYS A 144 8.25 0.14 29.73
C LYS A 144 8.35 -0.32 28.28
N ASP A 145 7.33 -1.00 27.75
CA ASP A 145 7.30 -1.42 26.34
C ASP A 145 7.43 -0.22 25.39
N ILE A 146 6.73 0.89 25.69
CA ILE A 146 6.82 2.13 24.91
C ILE A 146 8.23 2.75 24.99
N GLU A 147 8.85 2.72 26.17
CA GLU A 147 10.19 3.26 26.37
C GLU A 147 11.25 2.44 25.64
N GLU A 148 11.18 1.12 25.72
CA GLU A 148 12.17 0.20 25.14
C GLU A 148 11.99 0.02 23.63
N ALA A 149 10.79 0.24 23.09
CA ALA A 149 10.53 0.12 21.66
C ALA A 149 11.44 1.03 20.83
N THR A 150 12.17 0.45 19.87
CA THR A 150 13.00 1.21 18.93
C THR A 150 12.15 2.09 18.01
N ARG A 151 10.99 1.59 17.58
CA ARG A 151 9.99 2.28 16.75
C ARG A 151 8.60 1.79 17.11
N ILE A 152 7.62 2.65 16.97
CA ILE A 152 6.22 2.29 17.16
C ILE A 152 5.45 2.74 15.93
N VAL A 153 4.83 1.80 15.23
CA VAL A 153 4.19 2.06 13.94
C VAL A 153 2.74 1.63 14.02
N ALA A 154 1.83 2.56 13.72
CA ALA A 154 0.40 2.29 13.64
C ALA A 154 0.05 1.69 12.27
N VAL A 155 -0.96 0.82 12.24
CA VAL A 155 -1.51 0.29 10.98
C VAL A 155 -2.71 1.15 10.59
N MET A 156 -2.62 1.86 9.45
CA MET A 156 -3.74 2.68 8.97
C MET A 156 -4.73 1.88 8.13
N GLY A 157 -6.01 2.26 8.19
CA GLY A 157 -7.06 1.75 7.30
C GLY A 157 -7.26 2.63 6.07
N VAL A 158 -8.40 2.44 5.39
CA VAL A 158 -8.75 3.13 4.13
C VAL A 158 -8.87 4.66 4.24
N HIS A 159 -9.25 5.18 5.41
CA HIS A 159 -9.60 6.59 5.58
C HIS A 159 -8.49 7.56 5.21
N SER A 160 -7.23 7.25 5.55
CA SER A 160 -6.10 8.12 5.21
C SER A 160 -5.84 8.18 3.70
N HIS A 161 -5.99 7.04 3.02
CA HIS A 161 -5.87 6.92 1.57
C HIS A 161 -7.00 7.66 0.85
N ILE A 162 -8.25 7.47 1.30
CA ILE A 162 -9.42 8.21 0.80
C ILE A 162 -9.19 9.71 0.94
N LYS A 163 -8.70 10.16 2.10
CA LYS A 163 -8.46 11.58 2.33
C LYS A 163 -7.42 12.16 1.37
N ALA A 164 -6.35 11.42 1.11
CA ALA A 164 -5.33 11.83 0.14
C ALA A 164 -5.91 11.92 -1.29
N LEU A 165 -6.74 10.96 -1.69
CA LEU A 165 -7.45 10.99 -2.98
C LEU A 165 -8.42 12.18 -3.09
N GLU A 166 -9.19 12.49 -2.05
CA GLU A 166 -10.06 13.68 -1.99
C GLU A 166 -9.28 14.99 -2.12
N MET A 167 -8.05 15.02 -1.60
CA MET A 167 -7.13 16.15 -1.74
C MET A 167 -6.50 16.21 -3.14
N GLY A 168 -6.83 15.29 -4.05
CA GLY A 168 -6.32 15.24 -5.42
C GLY A 168 -4.91 14.66 -5.54
N ALA A 169 -4.49 13.81 -4.61
CA ALA A 169 -3.22 13.10 -4.76
C ALA A 169 -3.28 12.12 -5.94
N GLU A 170 -2.32 12.25 -6.85
CA GLU A 170 -2.10 11.35 -7.98
C GLU A 170 -1.12 10.23 -7.60
N VAL A 171 -0.25 10.48 -6.62
CA VAL A 171 0.64 9.48 -6.03
C VAL A 171 0.48 9.50 -4.51
N ILE A 172 0.26 8.35 -3.91
CA ILE A 172 0.15 8.20 -2.45
C ILE A 172 1.21 7.20 -2.01
N ILE A 173 2.12 7.63 -1.13
CA ILE A 173 3.04 6.73 -0.44
C ILE A 173 2.68 6.76 1.04
N ALA A 174 2.22 5.63 1.55
CA ALA A 174 1.84 5.50 2.95
C ALA A 174 2.85 4.66 3.72
N GLY A 175 3.02 4.99 5.00
CA GLY A 175 3.58 4.09 5.99
C GLY A 175 2.69 2.87 6.18
N ARG A 176 2.84 2.18 7.32
CA ARG A 176 2.20 0.88 7.54
C ARG A 176 0.68 0.97 7.35
N SER A 177 0.19 0.19 6.40
CA SER A 177 -1.22 0.11 6.03
C SER A 177 -1.73 -1.29 6.26
N ASN A 178 -3.04 -1.42 6.48
CA ASN A 178 -3.71 -2.70 6.37
C ASN A 178 -3.72 -3.12 4.90
N ASP A 179 -3.40 -4.36 4.62
CA ASP A 179 -3.10 -4.92 3.31
C ASP A 179 -4.18 -4.66 2.22
N PRO A 180 -5.52 -4.65 2.48
CA PRO A 180 -6.50 -4.31 1.45
C PRO A 180 -6.74 -2.79 1.27
N ALA A 181 -6.18 -1.93 2.15
CA ALA A 181 -6.62 -0.55 2.29
C ALA A 181 -6.35 0.32 1.06
N MET A 182 -5.19 0.17 0.43
CA MET A 182 -4.81 0.90 -0.79
C MET A 182 -5.65 0.50 -2.01
N PHE A 183 -6.05 -0.78 -2.09
CA PHE A 183 -6.91 -1.29 -3.16
C PHE A 183 -8.37 -0.82 -2.98
N ALA A 184 -8.85 -0.79 -1.74
CA ALA A 184 -10.25 -0.45 -1.41
C ALA A 184 -10.51 1.07 -1.33
N ALA A 185 -9.47 1.90 -1.19
CA ALA A 185 -9.61 3.34 -0.94
C ALA A 185 -10.40 4.06 -2.05
N LEU A 186 -10.00 3.92 -3.31
CA LEU A 186 -10.71 4.58 -4.41
C LEU A 186 -12.14 4.02 -4.57
N PRO A 187 -12.37 2.69 -4.57
CA PRO A 187 -13.73 2.14 -4.61
C PRO A 187 -14.67 2.71 -3.55
N ILE A 188 -14.24 2.76 -2.29
CA ILE A 188 -15.07 3.27 -1.19
C ILE A 188 -15.31 4.77 -1.36
N LYS A 189 -14.30 5.53 -1.77
CA LYS A 189 -14.44 6.96 -2.08
C LYS A 189 -15.50 7.22 -3.17
N GLU A 190 -15.59 6.35 -4.18
CA GLU A 190 -16.57 6.45 -5.28
C GLU A 190 -17.97 5.89 -4.91
N GLY A 191 -18.17 5.50 -3.65
CA GLY A 191 -19.46 5.11 -3.08
C GLY A 191 -19.81 3.63 -3.25
N TYR A 192 -18.84 2.76 -3.53
CA TYR A 192 -19.07 1.31 -3.55
C TYR A 192 -19.10 0.73 -2.13
N ASP A 193 -19.73 -0.44 -1.98
CA ASP A 193 -19.82 -1.13 -0.69
C ASP A 193 -18.43 -1.42 -0.08
N PRO A 194 -18.17 -1.00 1.17
CA PRO A 194 -16.87 -1.23 1.82
C PRO A 194 -16.52 -2.70 2.01
N GLY A 195 -17.51 -3.57 2.23
CA GLY A 195 -17.29 -5.02 2.38
C GLY A 195 -16.79 -5.64 1.09
N LEU A 196 -17.45 -5.34 -0.03
CA LEU A 196 -17.01 -5.81 -1.35
C LEU A 196 -15.65 -5.22 -1.74
N ALA A 197 -15.43 -3.93 -1.50
CA ALA A 197 -14.16 -3.28 -1.82
C ALA A 197 -12.97 -3.85 -1.02
N LEU A 198 -13.15 -4.08 0.29
CA LEU A 198 -12.12 -4.66 1.14
C LEU A 198 -11.87 -6.14 0.80
N HIS A 199 -12.91 -6.91 0.47
CA HIS A 199 -12.76 -8.30 0.06
C HIS A 199 -12.00 -8.39 -1.27
N LEU A 200 -12.37 -7.57 -2.27
CA LEU A 200 -11.61 -7.45 -3.51
C LEU A 200 -10.14 -7.09 -3.22
N GLY A 201 -9.91 -6.09 -2.38
CA GLY A 201 -8.56 -5.66 -1.99
C GLY A 201 -7.73 -6.78 -1.36
N LYS A 202 -8.34 -7.62 -0.51
CA LYS A 202 -7.67 -8.74 0.14
C LYS A 202 -7.24 -9.83 -0.84
N ILE A 203 -7.98 -10.01 -1.93
CA ILE A 203 -7.57 -10.93 -3.02
C ILE A 203 -6.43 -10.30 -3.83
N LEU A 204 -6.55 -9.00 -4.15
CA LEU A 204 -5.58 -8.28 -4.97
C LEU A 204 -4.21 -8.08 -4.29
N GLU A 205 -4.15 -8.01 -2.96
CA GLU A 205 -2.89 -7.75 -2.23
C GLU A 205 -1.84 -8.85 -2.45
N CYS A 206 -2.24 -10.10 -2.64
CA CYS A 206 -1.34 -11.23 -2.87
C CYS A 206 -1.09 -11.47 -4.37
N GLY A 207 -1.64 -10.63 -5.24
CA GLY A 207 -1.52 -10.76 -6.69
C GLY A 207 -2.01 -12.12 -7.21
N ALA A 208 -1.35 -12.62 -8.24
CA ALA A 208 -1.74 -13.85 -8.93
C ALA A 208 -1.54 -15.14 -8.12
N MET A 209 -1.07 -15.06 -6.87
CA MET A 209 -1.03 -16.23 -5.97
C MET A 209 -2.43 -16.76 -5.64
N ALA A 210 -3.46 -15.93 -5.79
CA ALA A 210 -4.86 -16.32 -5.63
C ALA A 210 -5.45 -17.09 -6.84
N SER A 211 -4.70 -17.20 -7.95
CA SER A 211 -5.16 -17.81 -9.21
C SER A 211 -4.79 -19.30 -9.32
N THR A 212 -5.35 -20.01 -10.31
CA THR A 212 -4.93 -21.37 -10.70
C THR A 212 -4.60 -21.43 -12.19
N PRO A 213 -3.34 -21.73 -12.59
CA PRO A 213 -2.18 -21.88 -11.71
C PRO A 213 -1.81 -20.55 -11.04
N GLY A 214 -1.37 -20.60 -9.79
CA GLY A 214 -0.94 -19.42 -9.06
C GLY A 214 0.46 -18.99 -9.50
N THR A 215 0.69 -17.69 -9.68
CA THR A 215 2.01 -17.14 -9.99
C THR A 215 2.37 -16.03 -9.01
N THR A 216 3.65 -15.87 -8.70
CA THR A 216 4.13 -14.81 -7.80
C THR A 216 4.38 -13.49 -8.52
N SER A 217 4.20 -13.45 -9.83
CA SER A 217 4.68 -12.36 -10.68
C SER A 217 3.60 -11.70 -11.53
N ASP A 218 2.53 -12.38 -11.93
CA ASP A 218 1.55 -11.78 -12.83
C ASP A 218 0.70 -10.72 -12.11
N CYS A 219 0.35 -9.68 -12.86
CA CYS A 219 -0.55 -8.65 -12.40
C CYS A 219 -1.98 -9.20 -12.31
N MET A 220 -2.78 -8.60 -11.43
CA MET A 220 -4.18 -8.93 -11.23
C MET A 220 -5.06 -7.71 -11.48
N MET A 221 -6.18 -7.94 -12.14
CA MET A 221 -7.21 -6.94 -12.37
C MET A 221 -8.44 -7.25 -11.53
N GLY A 222 -8.89 -6.25 -10.78
CA GLY A 222 -10.15 -6.28 -10.05
C GLY A 222 -11.20 -5.40 -10.71
N TYR A 223 -12.41 -5.91 -10.86
CA TYR A 223 -13.58 -5.17 -11.34
C TYR A 223 -14.64 -5.22 -10.25
N LEU A 224 -14.86 -4.10 -9.57
CA LEU A 224 -15.93 -3.98 -8.58
C LEU A 224 -17.17 -3.36 -9.22
N ARG A 225 -18.29 -4.03 -9.03
CA ARG A 225 -19.63 -3.61 -9.47
C ARG A 225 -20.53 -3.42 -8.25
N GLU A 226 -21.81 -3.18 -8.47
CA GLU A 226 -22.74 -2.76 -7.40
C GLU A 226 -22.88 -3.82 -6.28
N ASP A 227 -22.93 -5.10 -6.64
CA ASP A 227 -23.24 -6.22 -5.75
C ASP A 227 -22.25 -7.40 -5.84
N TYR A 228 -21.23 -7.30 -6.70
CA TYR A 228 -20.19 -8.32 -6.85
C TYR A 228 -18.87 -7.72 -7.35
N PHE A 229 -17.82 -8.55 -7.36
CA PHE A 229 -16.58 -8.25 -8.04
C PHE A 229 -16.10 -9.43 -8.90
N ILE A 230 -15.27 -9.13 -9.88
CA ILE A 230 -14.53 -10.11 -10.69
C ILE A 230 -13.04 -9.86 -10.48
N VAL A 231 -12.26 -10.92 -10.40
CA VAL A 231 -10.79 -10.85 -10.39
C VAL A 231 -10.24 -11.76 -11.48
N GLU A 232 -9.26 -11.28 -12.24
CA GLU A 232 -8.56 -12.07 -13.25
C GLU A 232 -7.07 -11.69 -13.33
N PRO A 233 -6.17 -12.64 -13.64
CA PRO A 233 -4.80 -12.31 -14.01
C PRO A 233 -4.79 -11.63 -15.39
N THR A 234 -3.73 -10.84 -15.65
CA THR A 234 -3.55 -10.13 -16.92
C THR A 234 -2.33 -10.56 -17.68
#